data_AF-A0A355INV3-F1
#
_entry.id   AF-A0A355INV3-F1
#
_cell.length_a   1.000
_cell.length_b   1.000
_cell.length_c   1.000
_cell.angle_alpha   90.00
_cell.angle_beta   90.00
_cell.angle_gamma   90.00
#
_symmetry.space_group_name_H-M   'P 1'
#
loop_
_entity.id
_entity.type
_entity.pdbx_description
1 polymer ?
#
loop_
_entity_poly.entity_id
_entity_poly.type
_entity_poly.pdbx_seq_one_letter_code
_entity_poly.pdbx_strand_id
1 'polypeptide(L)'
;GIPTLVDLAVFVEQPGMYPMGSLAEVEALLATKASMVFARWDGDIAQWDACWNTFRDTVSDTNAVGGSISKSTPENIPLVILLEVTSLQAARVAFHHLMNSDCPFPVVLCTDAHYLSLDEARIGVSLDLGPLLSDGFGDGVLLSAPQTAAYMPSMDEAAGLLFAVLQATRLRISKTEYISCPGCGRTLFNLQQTIARIKDKTSHLKGLKIGIMGCIVNGPGEMADADYGYVGAGRGKVSLYKGQQCIERNIPEAEAVDKLIALIKANGDWQ
;
A
#
# COMPACT_ATOMS: atom_id res chain seq x y z
N GLY A 1 10.69 -2.90 8.22
CA GLY A 1 9.47 -3.45 8.87
C GLY A 1 8.31 -3.45 7.88
N ILE A 2 7.06 -3.62 8.31
CA ILE A 2 5.89 -3.29 7.47
C ILE A 2 5.80 -1.76 7.41
N PRO A 3 5.83 -1.12 6.23
CA PRO A 3 5.77 0.33 6.17
C PRO A 3 4.45 0.87 6.71
N THR A 4 4.55 1.91 7.54
CA THR A 4 3.42 2.56 8.21
C THR A 4 3.15 3.96 7.63
N LEU A 5 1.89 4.41 7.62
CA LEU A 5 1.57 5.78 7.27
C LEU A 5 2.01 6.70 8.42
N VAL A 6 2.67 7.80 8.08
CA VAL A 6 3.22 8.76 9.05
C VAL A 6 2.55 10.12 8.85
N ASP A 7 2.34 10.88 9.92
CA ASP A 7 1.91 12.28 9.88
C ASP A 7 3.12 13.18 10.21
N LEU A 8 3.40 14.18 9.38
CA LEU A 8 4.53 15.09 9.57
C LEU A 8 4.35 16.00 10.79
N ALA A 9 3.12 16.30 11.19
CA ALA A 9 2.82 17.25 12.27
C ALA A 9 3.33 16.81 13.65
N VAL A 10 3.63 15.52 13.82
CA VAL A 10 4.13 14.92 15.06
C VAL A 10 5.64 14.69 15.06
N PHE A 11 6.35 15.16 14.03
CA PHE A 11 7.81 15.08 13.93
C PHE A 11 8.45 16.46 13.86
N VAL A 12 9.57 16.63 14.57
CA VAL A 12 10.36 17.86 14.58
C VAL A 12 11.76 17.58 14.07
N GLU A 13 12.13 18.26 12.99
CA GLU A 13 13.47 18.16 12.39
C GLU A 13 14.57 18.49 13.40
N GLN A 14 15.71 17.81 13.28
CA GLN A 14 16.90 18.00 14.11
C GLN A 14 18.09 18.42 13.22
N PRO A 15 18.23 19.72 12.90
CA PRO A 15 19.27 20.21 12.02
C PRO A 15 20.67 19.92 12.58
N GLY A 16 21.57 19.41 11.73
CA GLY A 16 22.96 19.16 12.09
C GLY A 16 23.20 17.95 13.01
N MET A 17 22.15 17.17 13.33
CA MET A 17 22.28 15.94 14.10
C MET A 17 22.33 14.74 13.14
N TYR A 18 23.52 14.16 13.00
CA TYR A 18 23.74 12.91 12.27
C TYR A 18 24.19 11.85 13.27
N PRO A 19 23.27 11.12 13.93
CA PRO A 19 23.60 10.10 14.93
C PRO A 19 24.19 8.81 14.32
N MET A 20 24.80 8.95 13.14
CA MET A 20 25.48 7.95 12.35
C MET A 20 26.99 8.00 12.66
N GLY A 21 27.69 6.88 12.46
CA GLY A 21 29.03 6.63 12.99
C GLY A 21 30.13 7.66 12.69
N SER A 22 31.01 7.37 11.74
CA SER A 22 32.19 8.18 11.46
C SER A 22 31.89 9.36 10.52
N LEU A 23 32.73 10.41 10.55
CA LEU A 23 32.60 11.57 9.65
C LEU A 23 32.51 11.15 8.16
N ALA A 24 33.24 10.12 7.76
CA ALA A 24 33.24 9.61 6.39
C ALA A 24 31.89 9.03 5.95
N GLU A 25 31.14 8.41 6.87
CA GLU A 25 29.81 7.86 6.58
C GLU A 25 28.78 8.98 6.38
N VAL A 26 28.88 10.04 7.20
CA VAL A 26 28.04 11.23 7.05
C VAL A 26 28.34 11.94 5.73
N GLU A 27 29.62 12.12 5.38
CA GLU A 27 30.01 12.72 4.10
C GLU A 27 29.53 11.90 2.89
N ALA A 28 29.64 10.56 2.95
CA ALA A 28 29.14 9.69 1.89
C ALA A 28 27.63 9.80 1.71
N LEU A 29 26.88 9.89 2.81
CA LEU A 29 25.43 10.06 2.79
C LEU A 29 25.01 11.42 2.22
N LEU A 30 25.71 12.50 2.59
CA LEU A 30 25.50 13.84 2.03
C LEU A 30 25.84 13.92 0.54
N ALA A 31 26.78 13.10 0.06
CA ALA A 31 27.17 13.05 -1.35
C ALA A 31 26.12 12.38 -2.27
N THR A 32 25.15 11.65 -1.70
CA THR A 32 24.12 10.92 -2.47
C THR A 32 23.16 11.82 -3.22
N LYS A 33 23.11 13.12 -2.89
CA LYS A 33 22.10 14.09 -3.32
C LYS A 33 20.68 13.74 -2.89
N ALA A 34 20.49 12.71 -2.07
CA ALA A 34 19.21 12.47 -1.42
C ALA A 34 18.96 13.56 -0.38
N SER A 35 17.73 14.06 -0.31
CA SER A 35 17.32 15.00 0.73
C SER A 35 16.86 14.19 1.93
N MET A 36 17.56 14.33 3.05
CA MET A 36 17.38 13.52 4.25
C MET A 36 17.48 14.39 5.50
N VAL A 37 16.53 14.20 6.40
CA VAL A 37 16.50 14.89 7.69
C VAL A 37 16.21 13.91 8.80
N PHE A 38 16.94 14.01 9.90
CA PHE A 38 16.60 13.31 11.13
C PHE A 38 15.49 14.07 11.84
N ALA A 39 14.41 13.39 12.19
CA ALA A 39 13.29 14.00 12.88
C ALA A 39 12.97 13.23 14.16
N ARG A 40 12.79 13.97 15.26
CA ARG A 40 12.39 13.40 16.54
C ARG A 40 10.87 13.37 16.64
N TRP A 41 10.35 12.39 17.36
CA TRP A 41 8.94 12.37 17.77
C TRP A 41 8.65 13.52 18.75
N ASP A 42 7.60 14.29 18.49
CA ASP A 42 7.15 15.40 19.35
C ASP A 42 5.78 15.14 20.00
N GLY A 43 5.18 13.97 19.73
CA GLY A 43 3.94 13.53 20.37
C GLY A 43 4.16 12.90 21.76
N ASP A 44 3.08 12.41 22.36
CA ASP A 44 3.16 11.63 23.61
C ASP A 44 3.97 10.35 23.37
N ILE A 45 5.05 10.15 24.13
CA ILE A 45 5.93 8.99 24.00
C ILE A 45 5.20 7.67 24.29
N ALA A 46 4.18 7.70 25.15
CA ALA A 46 3.34 6.53 25.42
C ALA A 46 2.52 6.11 24.19
N GLN A 47 2.32 7.03 23.24
CA GLN A 47 1.62 6.79 21.99
C GLN A 47 2.56 6.40 20.85
N TRP A 48 3.89 6.48 21.03
CA TRP A 48 4.85 6.13 19.97
C TRP A 48 4.60 4.73 19.41
N ASP A 49 4.55 3.71 20.28
CA ASP A 49 4.32 2.34 19.85
C ASP A 49 2.94 2.20 19.21
N ALA A 50 1.93 2.95 19.67
CA ALA A 50 0.66 2.98 18.98
C ALA A 50 0.80 3.65 17.60
N CYS A 51 1.30 4.88 17.45
CA CYS A 51 1.41 5.54 16.16
C CYS A 51 2.29 4.77 15.15
N TRP A 52 3.37 4.16 15.64
CA TRP A 52 4.30 3.36 14.86
C TRP A 52 3.78 1.96 14.55
N ASN A 53 3.07 1.30 15.48
CA ASN A 53 2.59 -0.09 15.32
C ASN A 53 1.08 -0.24 15.05
N THR A 54 0.23 0.79 15.25
CA THR A 54 -1.25 0.75 15.04
C THR A 54 -1.62 0.54 13.57
N PHE A 55 -0.62 0.51 12.70
CA PHE A 55 -0.76 0.20 11.29
C PHE A 55 -0.10 -1.14 10.90
N ARG A 56 0.54 -1.84 11.84
CA ARG A 56 1.16 -3.16 11.69
C ARG A 56 0.14 -4.32 11.79
N ASP A 57 -0.97 -4.13 12.50
CA ASP A 57 -1.86 -5.22 12.92
C ASP A 57 -2.92 -5.67 11.89
N THR A 58 -2.70 -5.49 10.59
CA THR A 58 -3.67 -5.95 9.54
C THR A 58 -3.21 -7.17 8.74
N VAL A 59 -2.10 -7.81 9.12
CA VAL A 59 -1.69 -9.11 8.59
C VAL A 59 -1.30 -9.97 9.78
N SER A 60 -1.96 -11.12 9.92
CA SER A 60 -1.71 -12.11 10.96
C SER A 60 -0.38 -12.84 10.74
N ASP A 61 0.74 -12.12 10.67
CA ASP A 61 2.06 -12.73 10.66
C ASP A 61 2.53 -12.94 12.10
N THR A 62 2.13 -14.10 12.60
CA THR A 62 2.87 -14.78 13.66
C THR A 62 4.28 -15.04 13.14
N ASN A 63 5.27 -14.38 13.75
CA ASN A 63 6.73 -14.46 13.51
C ASN A 63 7.33 -13.37 12.61
N ALA A 64 7.53 -12.16 13.14
CA ALA A 64 8.61 -11.27 12.68
C ALA A 64 9.06 -10.28 13.78
N VAL A 65 10.16 -10.65 14.43
CA VAL A 65 11.18 -9.83 15.12
C VAL A 65 10.69 -8.57 15.85
N GLY A 66 10.50 -8.71 17.16
CA GLY A 66 10.56 -7.58 18.10
C GLY A 66 11.97 -6.99 18.11
N GLY A 67 12.23 -6.02 17.24
CA GLY A 67 13.37 -5.13 17.33
C GLY A 67 12.89 -3.83 17.95
N SER A 68 13.16 -3.61 19.24
CA SER A 68 13.08 -2.27 19.81
C SER A 68 13.99 -1.35 18.99
N ILE A 69 13.45 -0.29 18.41
CA ILE A 69 14.22 0.73 17.68
C ILE A 69 15.12 1.43 18.70
N SER A 70 16.33 0.92 18.88
CA SER A 70 17.31 1.43 19.82
C SER A 70 18.28 2.33 19.08
N LYS A 71 17.92 3.59 18.92
CA LYS A 71 18.76 4.75 19.25
C LYS A 71 17.82 5.94 19.38
N SER A 72 17.90 6.60 20.51
CA SER A 72 17.08 7.73 20.90
C SER A 72 17.93 8.98 20.98
N THR A 73 17.29 10.15 21.08
CA THR A 73 17.98 11.35 21.59
C THR A 73 18.53 11.07 23.01
N PRO A 74 19.42 11.93 23.57
CA PRO A 74 19.86 11.80 24.97
C PRO A 74 18.72 11.69 26.00
N GLU A 75 17.50 12.07 25.62
CA GLU A 75 16.27 12.05 26.42
C GLU A 75 15.38 10.81 26.17
N ASN A 76 15.89 9.78 25.48
CA ASN A 76 15.13 8.60 25.09
C ASN A 76 13.96 8.82 24.10
N ILE A 77 13.97 9.93 23.36
CA ILE A 77 12.95 10.23 22.35
C ILE A 77 13.24 9.47 21.04
N PRO A 78 12.26 8.77 20.45
CA PRO A 78 12.42 8.10 19.15
C PRO A 78 12.84 9.05 18.03
N LEU A 79 13.73 8.57 17.17
CA LEU A 79 14.23 9.30 16.02
C LEU A 79 13.99 8.50 14.74
N VAL A 80 13.55 9.17 13.69
CA VAL A 80 13.39 8.61 12.35
C VAL A 80 14.18 9.42 11.34
N ILE A 81 14.43 8.82 10.19
CA ILE A 81 14.99 9.48 9.03
C ILE A 81 13.83 9.78 8.07
N LEU A 82 13.60 11.05 7.77
CA LEU A 82 12.72 11.48 6.69
C LEU A 82 13.56 11.56 5.41
N LEU A 83 13.28 10.71 4.43
CA LEU A 83 13.95 10.68 3.12
C LEU A 83 12.98 11.22 2.07
N GLU A 84 13.23 12.42 1.55
CA GLU A 84 12.46 12.97 0.45
C GLU A 84 12.86 12.29 -0.87
N VAL A 85 11.86 11.69 -1.53
CA VAL A 85 12.05 10.95 -2.77
C VAL A 85 11.95 11.93 -3.95
N THR A 86 13.05 12.62 -4.21
CA THR A 86 13.20 13.49 -5.40
C THR A 86 13.81 12.75 -6.59
N SER A 87 14.57 11.69 -6.32
CA SER A 87 15.17 10.81 -7.31
C SER A 87 15.26 9.39 -6.74
N LEU A 88 14.70 8.43 -7.47
CA LEU A 88 14.77 7.01 -7.12
C LEU A 88 16.23 6.52 -6.99
N GLN A 89 17.12 6.99 -7.85
CA GLN A 89 18.53 6.60 -7.82
C GLN A 89 19.22 7.14 -6.56
N ALA A 90 19.01 8.42 -6.25
CA ALA A 90 19.57 9.03 -5.03
C ALA A 90 19.03 8.34 -3.78
N ALA A 91 17.72 8.07 -3.73
CA ALA A 91 17.09 7.35 -2.63
C ALA A 91 17.70 5.95 -2.44
N ARG A 92 17.84 5.15 -3.50
CA ARG A 92 18.48 3.82 -3.41
C ARG A 92 19.93 3.88 -2.93
N VAL A 93 20.71 4.83 -3.44
CA VAL A 93 22.10 5.02 -3.00
C VAL A 93 22.14 5.38 -1.50
N ALA A 94 21.25 6.26 -1.04
CA ALA A 94 21.12 6.57 0.38
C ALA A 94 20.79 5.33 1.22
N PHE A 95 19.84 4.49 0.80
CA PHE A 95 19.54 3.23 1.48
C PHE A 95 20.76 2.30 1.57
N HIS A 96 21.52 2.15 0.48
CA HIS A 96 22.74 1.35 0.52
C HIS A 96 23.77 1.88 1.52
N HIS A 97 23.94 3.20 1.63
CA HIS A 97 24.80 3.79 2.65
C HIS A 97 24.29 3.53 4.07
N LEU A 98 23.00 3.76 4.31
CA LEU A 98 22.35 3.50 5.60
C LEU A 98 22.54 2.04 6.04
N MET A 99 22.29 1.10 5.12
CA MET A 99 22.45 -0.34 5.38
C MET A 99 23.90 -0.72 5.65
N ASN A 100 24.85 -0.19 4.87
CA ASN A 100 26.28 -0.49 5.06
C ASN A 100 26.84 0.06 6.38
N SER A 101 26.22 1.09 6.94
CA SER A 101 26.57 1.66 8.25
C SER A 101 25.81 1.02 9.43
N ASP A 102 25.02 -0.03 9.20
CA ASP A 102 24.13 -0.65 10.19
C ASP A 102 23.24 0.40 10.90
N CYS A 103 22.67 1.32 10.11
CA CYS A 103 21.82 2.38 10.63
C CYS A 103 20.58 1.78 11.34
N PRO A 104 20.35 2.06 12.64
CA PRO A 104 19.23 1.48 13.38
C PRO A 104 17.96 2.33 13.30
N PHE A 105 18.01 3.49 12.63
CA PHE A 105 16.89 4.41 12.57
C PHE A 105 15.94 4.04 11.43
N PRO A 106 14.63 3.98 11.68
CA PRO A 106 13.66 3.75 10.63
C PRO A 106 13.69 4.85 9.59
N VAL A 107 13.44 4.49 8.33
CA VAL A 107 13.40 5.45 7.22
C VAL A 107 11.97 5.63 6.73
N VAL A 108 11.45 6.84 6.84
CA VAL A 108 10.16 7.24 6.28
C VAL A 108 10.39 7.82 4.88
N LEU A 109 9.78 7.21 3.87
CA LEU A 109 9.78 7.72 2.51
C LEU A 109 8.78 8.87 2.40
N CYS A 110 9.28 10.07 2.11
CA CYS A 110 8.50 11.26 1.94
C CYS A 110 8.38 11.56 0.45
N THR A 111 7.16 11.54 -0.08
CA THR A 111 6.86 12.00 -1.44
C THR A 111 6.06 13.29 -1.32
N ASP A 112 6.26 14.21 -2.25
CA ASP A 112 5.48 15.43 -2.31
C ASP A 112 4.29 15.29 -3.27
N ALA A 113 3.29 16.16 -3.10
CA ALA A 113 2.15 16.28 -3.99
C ALA A 113 2.27 17.52 -4.88
N HIS A 114 3.37 17.70 -5.62
CA HIS A 114 3.48 18.79 -6.61
C HIS A 114 2.59 18.60 -7.86
N TYR A 115 1.67 17.65 -7.82
CA TYR A 115 0.82 17.27 -8.93
C TYR A 115 -0.32 18.27 -9.17
N LEU A 116 -0.84 18.30 -10.39
CA LEU A 116 -1.92 19.20 -10.79
C LEU A 116 -3.31 18.59 -10.60
N SER A 117 -3.38 17.28 -10.35
CA SER A 117 -4.63 16.54 -10.15
C SER A 117 -4.43 15.25 -9.35
N LEU A 118 -5.53 14.65 -8.90
CA LEU A 118 -5.51 13.34 -8.24
C LEU A 118 -4.96 12.22 -9.14
N ASP A 119 -5.20 12.28 -10.45
CA ASP A 119 -4.72 11.26 -11.38
C ASP A 119 -3.21 11.35 -11.59
N GLU A 120 -2.68 12.57 -11.70
CA GLU A 120 -1.22 12.78 -11.70
C GLU A 120 -0.62 12.34 -10.36
N ALA A 121 -1.26 12.65 -9.24
CA ALA A 121 -0.79 12.22 -7.92
C ALA A 121 -0.74 10.70 -7.78
N ARG A 122 -1.75 9.99 -8.29
CA ARG A 122 -1.74 8.51 -8.33
C ARG A 122 -0.53 7.97 -9.08
N ILE A 123 -0.18 8.57 -10.21
CA ILE A 123 0.96 8.14 -11.04
C ILE A 123 2.27 8.46 -10.33
N GLY A 124 2.46 9.71 -9.91
CA GLY A 124 3.71 10.16 -9.29
C GLY A 124 4.02 9.44 -7.99
N VAL A 125 3.09 9.41 -7.04
CA VAL A 125 3.28 8.72 -5.75
C VAL A 125 3.57 7.23 -5.95
N SER A 126 2.93 6.59 -6.93
CA SER A 126 3.21 5.19 -7.26
C SER A 126 4.62 4.99 -7.85
N LEU A 127 5.12 5.96 -8.63
CA LEU A 127 6.47 5.91 -9.20
C LEU A 127 7.55 6.21 -8.16
N ASP A 128 7.28 7.13 -7.22
CA ASP A 128 8.24 7.55 -6.21
C ASP A 128 8.37 6.49 -5.12
N LEU A 129 7.26 5.95 -4.64
CA LEU A 129 7.27 4.98 -3.54
C LEU A 129 7.35 3.53 -4.01
N GLY A 130 6.62 3.15 -5.07
CA GLY A 130 6.43 1.77 -5.47
C GLY A 130 7.71 0.96 -5.68
N PRO A 131 8.71 1.46 -6.45
CA PRO A 131 9.96 0.77 -6.67
C PRO A 131 10.78 0.57 -5.39
N LEU A 132 10.89 1.61 -4.55
CA LEU A 132 11.64 1.54 -3.29
C LEU A 132 11.01 0.53 -2.33
N LEU A 133 9.69 0.59 -2.18
CA LEU A 133 8.93 -0.36 -1.36
C LEU A 133 9.07 -1.79 -1.87
N SER A 134 9.03 -2.01 -3.19
CA SER A 134 9.21 -3.34 -3.78
C SER A 134 10.62 -3.90 -3.57
N ASP A 135 11.63 -3.03 -3.48
CA ASP A 135 13.01 -3.40 -3.13
C ASP A 135 13.18 -3.68 -1.62
N GLY A 136 12.13 -3.49 -0.82
CA GLY A 136 12.16 -3.64 0.63
C GLY A 136 12.70 -2.43 1.38
N PHE A 137 12.78 -1.27 0.72
CA PHE A 137 13.21 -0.01 1.32
C PHE A 137 12.05 0.77 1.93
N GLY A 138 12.31 1.36 3.10
CA GLY A 138 11.36 2.19 3.84
C GLY A 138 10.62 1.43 4.94
N ASP A 139 10.48 2.08 6.09
CA ASP A 139 9.70 1.65 7.25
C ASP A 139 8.43 2.49 7.45
N GLY A 140 8.32 3.59 6.72
CA GLY A 140 7.13 4.43 6.69
C GLY A 140 6.96 5.12 5.35
N VAL A 141 5.73 5.59 5.09
CA VAL A 141 5.40 6.41 3.93
C VAL A 141 4.64 7.65 4.38
N LEU A 142 4.97 8.77 3.75
CA LEU A 142 4.36 10.07 3.99
C LEU A 142 4.10 10.74 2.64
N LEU A 143 2.87 11.22 2.44
CA LEU A 143 2.53 12.12 1.35
C LEU A 143 2.44 13.54 1.90
N SER A 144 3.44 14.36 1.61
CA SER A 144 3.43 15.77 1.96
C SER A 144 2.80 16.58 0.83
N ALA A 145 1.78 17.39 1.14
CA ALA A 145 1.19 18.29 0.16
C ALA A 145 1.51 19.73 0.57
N PRO A 146 2.48 20.40 -0.08
CA PRO A 146 2.83 21.78 0.25
C PRO A 146 1.59 22.67 0.11
N GLN A 147 1.39 23.63 1.01
CA GLN A 147 0.23 24.56 0.92
C GLN A 147 0.15 25.32 -0.42
N THR A 148 1.26 25.38 -1.15
CA THR A 148 1.39 26.01 -2.46
C THR A 148 1.09 25.09 -3.64
N ALA A 149 0.77 23.81 -3.40
CA ALA A 149 0.45 22.85 -4.46
C ALA A 149 -0.84 23.22 -5.18
N ALA A 150 -0.86 23.02 -6.50
CA ALA A 150 -2.03 23.29 -7.33
C ALA A 150 -3.20 22.34 -7.02
N TYR A 151 -2.89 21.11 -6.62
CA TYR A 151 -3.85 20.14 -6.12
C TYR A 151 -3.50 19.77 -4.67
N MET A 152 -4.52 19.78 -3.81
CA MET A 152 -4.40 19.43 -2.40
C MET A 152 -5.31 18.24 -2.12
N PRO A 153 -4.79 17.01 -2.01
CA PRO A 153 -5.62 15.87 -1.65
C PRO A 153 -6.18 16.06 -0.24
N SER A 154 -7.44 15.71 -0.04
CA SER A 154 -7.99 15.54 1.30
C SER A 154 -7.23 14.44 2.05
N MET A 155 -7.32 14.43 3.38
CA MET A 155 -6.68 13.41 4.21
C MET A 155 -7.08 11.98 3.80
N ASP A 156 -8.35 11.77 3.48
CA ASP A 156 -8.87 10.48 3.03
C ASP A 156 -8.32 10.08 1.64
N GLU A 157 -8.18 11.04 0.72
CA GLU A 157 -7.57 10.79 -0.60
C GLU A 157 -6.09 10.43 -0.47
N ALA A 158 -5.34 11.18 0.35
CA ALA A 158 -3.93 10.94 0.62
C ALA A 158 -3.71 9.56 1.26
N ALA A 159 -4.48 9.25 2.32
CA ALA A 159 -4.42 7.95 2.98
C ALA A 159 -4.82 6.81 2.01
N GLY A 160 -5.90 7.01 1.24
CA GLY A 160 -6.36 6.04 0.26
C GLY A 160 -5.34 5.74 -0.84
N LEU A 161 -4.57 6.75 -1.26
CA LEU A 161 -3.49 6.60 -2.23
C LEU A 161 -2.31 5.82 -1.64
N LEU A 162 -1.82 6.20 -0.44
CA LEU A 162 -0.73 5.48 0.23
C LEU A 162 -1.11 4.02 0.52
N PHE A 163 -2.33 3.76 0.99
CA PHE A 163 -2.82 2.39 1.18
C PHE A 163 -2.91 1.58 -0.12
N ALA A 164 -3.25 2.24 -1.24
CA ALA A 164 -3.28 1.57 -2.54
C ALA A 164 -1.86 1.16 -2.99
N VAL A 165 -0.86 2.03 -2.80
CA VAL A 165 0.55 1.72 -3.13
C VAL A 165 1.08 0.60 -2.24
N LEU A 166 0.83 0.65 -0.93
CA LEU A 166 1.24 -0.41 0.00
C LEU A 166 0.57 -1.76 -0.32
N GLN A 167 -0.69 -1.75 -0.76
CA GLN A 167 -1.37 -2.95 -1.20
C GLN A 167 -0.83 -3.48 -2.53
N ALA A 168 -0.53 -2.60 -3.49
CA ALA A 168 0.04 -2.97 -4.78
C ALA A 168 1.44 -3.60 -4.64
N THR A 169 2.23 -3.09 -3.69
CA THR A 169 3.58 -3.61 -3.35
C THR A 169 3.54 -4.83 -2.43
N ARG A 170 2.34 -5.32 -2.06
CA ARG A 170 2.13 -6.48 -1.18
C ARG A 170 2.65 -6.33 0.25
N LEU A 171 3.05 -5.13 0.65
CA LEU A 171 3.52 -4.86 2.00
C LEU A 171 2.38 -4.73 3.00
N ARG A 172 1.19 -4.31 2.54
CA ARG A 172 0.02 -4.23 3.40
C ARG A 172 -1.30 -4.40 2.67
N ILE A 173 -2.14 -5.32 3.13
CA ILE A 173 -3.49 -5.50 2.59
C ILE A 173 -4.49 -4.70 3.42
N SER A 174 -5.18 -3.75 2.80
CA SER A 174 -6.08 -2.81 3.49
C SER A 174 -7.56 -2.95 3.09
N LYS A 175 -7.83 -3.57 1.93
CA LYS A 175 -9.16 -3.77 1.36
C LYS A 175 -9.19 -5.00 0.47
N THR A 176 -10.38 -5.36 0.00
CA THR A 176 -10.55 -6.40 -1.01
C THR A 176 -9.78 -6.07 -2.29
N GLU A 177 -9.14 -7.07 -2.86
CA GLU A 177 -8.45 -6.98 -4.14
C GLU A 177 -9.36 -7.49 -5.25
N TYR A 178 -9.36 -6.76 -6.38
CA TYR A 178 -10.17 -7.09 -7.54
C TYR A 178 -9.27 -7.35 -8.73
N ILE A 179 -9.37 -8.54 -9.30
CA ILE A 179 -8.63 -8.96 -10.48
C ILE A 179 -9.65 -8.99 -11.62
N SER A 180 -9.47 -8.17 -12.65
CA SER A 180 -10.45 -8.11 -13.74
C SER A 180 -9.78 -7.98 -15.09
N CYS A 181 -10.31 -8.68 -16.09
CA CYS A 181 -9.93 -8.44 -17.48
C CYS A 181 -10.36 -7.02 -17.91
N PRO A 182 -9.69 -6.39 -18.89
CA PRO A 182 -10.09 -5.09 -19.41
C PRO A 182 -11.42 -5.12 -20.19
N GLY A 183 -11.99 -6.31 -20.42
CA GLY A 183 -13.08 -6.54 -21.36
C GLY A 183 -12.57 -6.75 -22.79
N CYS A 184 -13.35 -7.46 -23.61
CA CYS A 184 -13.07 -7.70 -25.02
C CYS A 184 -14.37 -8.07 -25.77
N GLY A 185 -14.32 -8.31 -27.08
CA GLY A 185 -15.50 -8.71 -27.88
C GLY A 185 -16.19 -10.02 -27.45
N ARG A 186 -15.59 -10.78 -26.53
CA ARG A 186 -16.18 -11.98 -25.91
C ARG A 186 -16.97 -11.67 -24.63
N THR A 187 -16.94 -10.43 -24.17
CA THR A 187 -17.63 -10.00 -22.95
C THR A 187 -19.09 -9.73 -23.28
N LEU A 188 -19.99 -10.51 -22.68
CA LEU A 188 -21.41 -10.54 -23.05
C LEU A 188 -22.33 -9.87 -22.01
N PHE A 189 -21.74 -9.12 -21.09
CA PHE A 189 -22.43 -8.33 -20.06
C PHE A 189 -21.68 -7.01 -19.81
N ASN A 190 -22.30 -6.09 -19.06
CA ASN A 190 -21.63 -4.83 -18.71
C ASN A 190 -20.62 -5.04 -17.58
N LEU A 191 -19.37 -5.31 -17.95
CA LEU A 191 -18.30 -5.60 -17.00
C LEU A 191 -18.05 -4.45 -16.02
N GLN A 192 -18.06 -3.20 -16.50
CA GLN A 192 -17.81 -2.03 -15.67
C GLN A 192 -18.86 -1.87 -14.57
N GLN A 193 -20.15 -2.00 -14.93
CA GLN A 193 -21.25 -1.95 -13.97
C GLN A 193 -21.19 -3.12 -12.98
N THR A 194 -20.86 -4.32 -13.45
CA THR A 194 -20.71 -5.49 -12.57
C THR A 194 -19.56 -5.30 -11.58
N ILE A 195 -18.40 -4.81 -12.02
CA ILE A 195 -17.26 -4.50 -11.14
C ILE A 195 -17.69 -3.50 -10.06
N ALA A 196 -18.38 -2.42 -10.45
CA ALA A 196 -18.86 -1.42 -9.50
C ALA A 196 -19.82 -2.02 -8.46
N ARG A 197 -20.80 -2.83 -8.91
CA ARG A 197 -21.78 -3.50 -8.03
C ARG A 197 -21.13 -4.47 -7.05
N ILE A 198 -20.12 -5.22 -7.49
CA ILE A 198 -19.39 -6.13 -6.62
C ILE A 198 -18.58 -5.31 -5.61
N LYS A 199 -17.79 -4.32 -6.07
CA LYS A 199 -16.98 -3.44 -5.21
C LYS A 199 -17.79 -2.76 -4.11
N ASP A 200 -18.95 -2.22 -4.45
CA ASP A 200 -19.87 -1.57 -3.51
C ASP A 200 -20.23 -2.50 -2.33
N LYS A 201 -20.50 -3.77 -2.64
CA LYS A 201 -20.92 -4.76 -1.62
C LYS A 201 -19.77 -5.47 -0.92
N THR A 202 -18.58 -5.54 -1.51
CA THR A 202 -17.48 -6.38 -0.99
C THR A 202 -16.24 -5.61 -0.56
N SER A 203 -16.10 -4.31 -0.81
CA SER A 203 -14.84 -3.56 -0.57
C SER A 203 -14.25 -3.61 0.85
N HIS A 204 -15.08 -3.89 1.85
CA HIS A 204 -14.68 -4.00 3.25
C HIS A 204 -13.99 -5.33 3.60
N LEU A 205 -14.10 -6.36 2.75
CA LEU A 205 -13.57 -7.70 3.00
C LEU A 205 -12.04 -7.72 2.82
N LYS A 206 -11.31 -7.32 3.86
CA LYS A 206 -9.84 -7.23 3.85
C LYS A 206 -9.21 -8.61 3.60
N GLY A 207 -8.14 -8.66 2.81
CA GLY A 207 -7.44 -9.91 2.51
C GLY A 207 -8.06 -10.74 1.38
N LEU A 208 -9.33 -10.48 1.03
CA LEU A 208 -10.05 -11.26 0.05
C LEU A 208 -9.74 -10.82 -1.40
N LYS A 209 -9.54 -11.78 -2.30
CA LYS A 209 -9.31 -11.57 -3.74
C LYS A 209 -10.50 -12.05 -4.56
N ILE A 210 -11.07 -11.16 -5.37
CA ILE A 210 -12.22 -11.46 -6.22
C ILE A 210 -11.87 -11.24 -7.69
N GLY A 211 -11.93 -12.32 -8.48
CA GLY A 211 -11.78 -12.31 -9.93
C GLY A 211 -13.09 -11.98 -10.64
N ILE A 212 -13.09 -11.01 -11.56
CA ILE A 212 -14.28 -10.58 -12.32
C ILE A 212 -13.94 -10.60 -13.81
N MET A 213 -14.40 -11.64 -14.50
CA MET A 213 -13.97 -11.98 -15.85
C MET A 213 -15.11 -11.93 -16.85
N GLY A 214 -14.85 -11.28 -17.99
CA GLY A 214 -15.85 -11.08 -19.04
C GLY A 214 -16.23 -12.34 -19.81
N CYS A 215 -15.38 -13.37 -19.82
CA CYS A 215 -15.60 -14.59 -20.59
C CYS A 215 -15.00 -15.84 -19.92
N ILE A 216 -15.57 -17.00 -20.25
CA ILE A 216 -15.17 -18.32 -19.75
C ILE A 216 -13.84 -18.81 -20.31
N VAL A 217 -13.36 -18.23 -21.41
CA VAL A 217 -12.21 -18.75 -22.15
C VAL A 217 -10.91 -18.47 -21.41
N ASN A 218 -10.59 -17.19 -21.17
CA ASN A 218 -9.41 -16.82 -20.39
C ASN A 218 -9.73 -16.62 -18.92
N GLY A 219 -11.01 -16.39 -18.58
CA GLY A 219 -11.43 -16.00 -17.24
C GLY A 219 -10.85 -16.88 -16.15
N PRO A 220 -11.10 -18.21 -16.14
CA PRO A 220 -10.58 -19.09 -15.09
C PRO A 220 -9.06 -19.07 -14.90
N GLY A 221 -8.30 -18.83 -15.97
CA GLY A 221 -6.83 -18.68 -15.90
C GLY A 221 -6.41 -17.31 -15.36
N GLU A 222 -7.04 -16.23 -15.81
CA GLU A 222 -6.74 -14.86 -15.35
C GLU A 222 -7.09 -14.63 -13.86
N MET A 223 -8.02 -15.40 -13.30
CA MET A 223 -8.37 -15.38 -11.88
C MET A 223 -7.83 -16.58 -11.08
N ALA A 224 -6.76 -17.23 -11.54
CA ALA A 224 -6.21 -18.43 -10.88
C ALA A 224 -5.83 -18.20 -9.40
N ASP A 225 -5.40 -16.98 -9.07
CA ASP A 225 -4.98 -16.57 -7.72
C ASP A 225 -6.09 -15.87 -6.92
N ALA A 226 -7.34 -15.87 -7.41
CA ALA A 226 -8.47 -15.28 -6.71
C ALA A 226 -9.16 -16.30 -5.79
N ASP A 227 -9.64 -15.86 -4.64
CA ASP A 227 -10.41 -16.69 -3.71
C ASP A 227 -11.81 -16.96 -4.25
N TYR A 228 -12.38 -15.98 -4.96
CA TYR A 228 -13.70 -16.08 -5.57
C TYR A 228 -13.69 -15.56 -7.00
N GLY A 229 -14.56 -16.12 -7.84
CA GLY A 229 -14.68 -15.76 -9.24
C GLY A 229 -16.10 -15.46 -9.69
N TYR A 230 -16.25 -14.40 -10.47
CA TYR A 230 -17.42 -14.07 -11.27
C TYR A 230 -17.02 -14.12 -12.74
N VAL A 231 -17.45 -15.15 -13.48
CA VAL A 231 -16.99 -15.40 -14.85
C VAL A 231 -18.15 -15.46 -15.83
N GLY A 232 -18.13 -14.61 -16.87
CA GLY A 232 -19.12 -14.65 -17.93
C GLY A 232 -19.13 -15.99 -18.68
N ALA A 233 -20.27 -16.67 -18.69
CA ALA A 233 -20.43 -17.99 -19.33
C ALA A 233 -21.23 -17.91 -20.65
N GLY A 234 -21.92 -16.80 -20.90
CA GLY A 234 -22.73 -16.56 -22.09
C GLY A 234 -23.56 -15.28 -21.93
N ARG A 235 -24.41 -14.97 -22.92
CA ARG A 235 -25.33 -13.82 -22.80
C ARG A 235 -26.28 -14.05 -21.62
N GLY A 236 -26.29 -13.10 -20.67
CA GLY A 236 -27.10 -13.17 -19.46
C GLY A 236 -26.75 -14.32 -18.51
N LYS A 237 -25.59 -14.97 -18.68
CA LYS A 237 -25.17 -16.15 -17.91
C LYS A 237 -23.79 -15.97 -17.32
N VAL A 238 -23.67 -16.32 -16.04
CA VAL A 238 -22.44 -16.23 -15.26
C VAL A 238 -22.18 -17.56 -14.58
N SER A 239 -20.92 -17.87 -14.30
CA SER A 239 -20.54 -18.97 -13.42
C SER A 239 -19.72 -18.42 -12.25
N LEU A 240 -19.96 -18.96 -11.06
CA LEU A 240 -19.29 -18.57 -9.83
C LEU A 240 -18.26 -19.62 -9.43
N TYR A 241 -17.14 -19.15 -8.89
CA TYR A 241 -16.01 -19.98 -8.53
C TYR A 241 -15.56 -19.70 -7.09
N LYS A 242 -15.03 -20.73 -6.42
CA LYS A 242 -14.21 -20.63 -5.21
C LYS A 242 -12.84 -21.21 -5.55
N GLY A 243 -11.79 -20.38 -5.49
CA GLY A 243 -10.52 -20.68 -6.15
C GLY A 243 -10.75 -20.99 -7.63
N GLN A 244 -10.21 -22.11 -8.09
CA GLN A 244 -10.41 -22.60 -9.46
C GLN A 244 -11.63 -23.53 -9.62
N GLN A 245 -12.33 -23.85 -8.53
CA GLN A 245 -13.48 -24.76 -8.58
C GLN A 245 -14.75 -23.98 -8.94
N CYS A 246 -15.42 -24.42 -10.01
CA CYS A 246 -16.72 -23.87 -10.39
C CYS A 246 -17.82 -24.42 -9.46
N ILE A 247 -18.44 -23.54 -8.68
CA ILE A 247 -19.46 -23.88 -7.69
C ILE A 247 -20.86 -23.77 -8.28
N GLU A 248 -21.14 -22.68 -9.01
CA GLU A 248 -22.41 -22.48 -9.70
C GLU A 248 -22.17 -22.22 -11.18
N ARG A 249 -22.90 -22.91 -12.06
CA ARG A 249 -22.73 -22.82 -13.51
C ARG A 249 -23.95 -22.20 -14.18
N ASN A 250 -23.69 -21.29 -15.12
CA ASN A 250 -24.70 -20.72 -16.02
C ASN A 250 -25.91 -20.08 -15.32
N ILE A 251 -25.68 -19.45 -14.16
CA ILE A 251 -26.72 -18.74 -13.43
C ILE A 251 -27.10 -17.43 -14.12
N PRO A 252 -28.35 -16.94 -13.95
CA PRO A 252 -28.76 -15.64 -14.46
C PRO A 252 -27.87 -14.51 -13.93
N GLU A 253 -27.38 -13.66 -14.83
CA GLU A 253 -26.53 -12.51 -14.49
C GLU A 253 -27.16 -11.58 -13.44
N ALA A 254 -28.48 -11.40 -13.52
CA ALA A 254 -29.24 -10.54 -12.62
C ALA A 254 -29.10 -10.95 -11.14
N GLU A 255 -29.02 -12.24 -10.86
CA GLU A 255 -28.93 -12.82 -9.52
C GLU A 255 -27.48 -13.12 -9.10
N ALA A 256 -26.53 -13.08 -10.06
CA ALA A 256 -25.19 -13.61 -9.86
C ALA A 256 -24.37 -12.85 -8.81
N VAL A 257 -24.57 -11.53 -8.66
CA VAL A 257 -23.88 -10.73 -7.62
C VAL A 257 -24.35 -11.14 -6.22
N ASP A 258 -25.65 -11.35 -6.04
CA ASP A 258 -26.20 -11.73 -4.73
C ASP A 258 -25.83 -13.18 -4.37
N LYS A 259 -25.79 -14.07 -5.37
CA LYS A 259 -25.27 -15.43 -5.22
C LYS A 259 -23.78 -15.47 -4.89
N LEU A 260 -22.95 -14.59 -5.49
CA LEU A 260 -21.54 -14.45 -5.13
C LEU A 260 -21.39 -14.08 -3.65
N ILE A 261 -22.17 -13.13 -3.16
CA ILE A 261 -22.16 -12.72 -1.76
C ILE A 261 -22.60 -13.85 -0.84
N ALA A 262 -23.68 -14.55 -1.21
CA ALA A 262 -24.14 -15.71 -0.46
C ALA A 262 -23.07 -16.81 -0.39
N LEU A 263 -22.34 -17.03 -1.49
CA LEU A 263 -21.23 -17.97 -1.54
C LEU A 263 -20.09 -17.56 -0.60
N ILE A 264 -19.68 -16.30 -0.60
CA ILE A 264 -18.64 -15.78 0.32
C ILE A 264 -19.09 -15.98 1.79
N LYS A 265 -20.33 -15.61 2.12
CA LYS A 265 -20.90 -15.78 3.46
C LYS A 265 -20.97 -17.24 3.91
N ALA A 266 -21.43 -18.13 3.03
CA ALA A 266 -21.55 -19.56 3.32
C ALA A 266 -20.20 -20.22 3.64
N ASN A 267 -19.11 -19.60 3.20
CA ASN A 267 -17.75 -20.07 3.42
C ASN A 267 -17.04 -19.41 4.62
N GLY A 268 -17.69 -18.47 5.32
CA GLY A 268 -17.11 -17.79 6.49
C GLY A 268 -16.16 -16.64 6.17
N ASP A 269 -16.05 -16.25 4.89
CA ASP A 269 -15.11 -15.23 4.41
C ASP A 269 -15.75 -13.82 4.36
N TRP A 270 -16.82 -13.61 5.14
CA TRP A 270 -17.55 -12.34 5.24
C TRP A 270 -17.21 -11.63 6.57
N GLN A 271 -16.02 -11.04 6.64
CA GLN A 271 -15.46 -10.40 7.84
C GLN A 271 -15.27 -8.90 7.65
#